data_AF-A0A916ISX4-F1
#
_entry.id   AF-A0A916ISX4-F1
#
_cell.length_a   1.000
_cell.length_b   1.000
_cell.length_c   1.000
_cell.angle_alpha   90.00
_cell.angle_beta   90.00
_cell.angle_gamma   90.00
#
_symmetry.space_group_name_H-M   'P 1'
#
loop_
_entity.id
_entity.type
_entity.pdbx_description
1 polymer ?
#
loop_
_entity_poly.entity_id
_entity_poly.type
_entity_poly.pdbx_seq_one_letter_code
_entity_poly.pdbx_strand_id
1 'polypeptide(L)'
;MNKRQDGATVVEFAIVAVLFFSILLGILEFGRVLYTWNASAEATRWGARQAVVCSQGSGSVLSKMQAIMPSLTTSNVSVNWYDANGAVSTTCDSSSCGGVAVSVTGLTISPVSPVAWMGFSSLAVPGFSTYLPREIMGQDPNSASVCG
;
A
#
# COMPACT_ATOMS: atom_id res chain seq x y z
N MET A 1 60.25 21.65 11.05
CA MET A 1 59.32 20.85 11.89
C MET A 1 57.94 20.87 11.25
N ASN A 2 57.63 20.00 10.28
CA ASN A 2 56.29 19.92 9.69
C ASN A 2 55.55 18.73 10.30
N LYS A 3 54.66 19.05 11.25
CA LYS A 3 53.81 18.08 11.95
C LYS A 3 52.75 17.57 10.97
N ARG A 4 52.85 16.28 10.68
CA ARG A 4 51.91 15.38 10.00
C ARG A 4 50.47 15.89 9.96
N GLN A 5 49.99 16.25 8.76
CA GLN A 5 48.59 16.53 8.48
C GLN A 5 47.82 15.33 7.92
N ASP A 6 48.46 14.15 7.80
CA ASP A 6 47.85 12.94 7.21
C ASP A 6 46.57 12.46 7.93
N GLY A 7 46.38 12.81 9.20
CA GLY A 7 45.16 12.46 9.95
C GLY A 7 44.02 13.47 9.80
N ALA A 8 44.31 14.73 9.47
CA ALA A 8 43.29 15.79 9.43
C ALA A 8 42.36 15.64 8.23
N THR A 9 42.92 15.28 7.07
CA THR A 9 42.18 15.05 5.82
C THR A 9 41.20 13.88 5.94
N VAL A 10 41.57 12.82 6.68
CA VAL A 10 40.71 11.66 6.95
C VAL A 10 39.51 12.04 7.82
N VAL A 11 39.71 12.90 8.83
CA VAL A 11 38.63 13.38 9.71
C VAL A 11 37.67 14.31 8.95
N GLU A 12 38.18 15.23 8.14
CA GLU A 12 37.36 16.11 7.30
C GLU A 12 36.50 15.30 6.32
N PHE A 13 37.09 14.30 5.65
CA PHE A 13 36.35 13.41 4.77
C PHE A 13 35.28 12.62 5.52
N ALA A 14 35.58 12.10 6.71
CA ALA A 14 34.62 11.35 7.50
C ALA A 14 33.38 12.19 7.87
N ILE A 15 33.56 13.46 8.25
CA ILE A 15 32.45 14.35 8.58
C ILE A 15 31.58 14.64 7.34
N VAL A 16 32.20 14.94 6.20
CA VAL A 16 31.48 15.18 4.94
C VAL A 16 30.75 13.93 4.47
N ALA A 17 31.40 12.76 4.57
CA ALA A 17 30.80 11.48 4.20
C ALA A 17 29.56 11.17 5.03
N VAL A 18 29.62 11.35 6.36
CA VAL A 18 28.45 11.16 7.25
C VAL A 18 27.30 12.06 6.81
N LEU A 19 27.54 13.36 6.62
CA LEU A 19 26.51 14.31 6.20
C LEU A 19 25.92 13.96 4.82
N PHE A 20 26.78 13.60 3.86
CA PHE A 20 26.36 13.18 2.53
C PHE A 20 25.47 11.94 2.57
N PHE A 21 25.88 10.89 3.28
CA PHE A 21 25.10 9.66 3.39
C PHE A 21 23.80 9.86 4.17
N SER A 22 23.78 10.72 5.20
CA SER A 22 22.54 11.06 5.92
C SER A 22 21.51 11.69 4.98
N ILE A 23 21.92 12.66 4.15
CA ILE A 23 21.02 13.32 3.19
C ILE A 23 20.57 12.33 2.10
N LEU A 24 21.51 11.55 1.54
CA LEU A 24 21.22 10.56 0.51
C LEU A 24 20.18 9.53 1.00
N LEU A 25 20.39 8.96 2.18
CA LEU A 25 19.46 8.00 2.79
C LEU A 25 18.10 8.65 3.11
N GLY A 26 18.09 9.92 3.54
CA GLY A 26 16.86 10.68 3.75
C GLY A 26 16.02 10.82 2.47
N ILE A 27 16.66 11.15 1.33
CA ILE A 27 15.99 11.26 0.03
C ILE A 27 15.43 9.90 -0.40
N LEU A 28 16.19 8.82 -0.22
CA LEU A 28 15.75 7.46 -0.58
C LEU A 28 14.54 7.01 0.24
N GLU A 29 14.51 7.28 1.54
CA GLU A 29 13.35 6.98 2.38
C GLU A 29 12.13 7.77 1.97
N PHE A 30 12.29 9.06 1.68
CA PHE A 30 11.18 9.88 1.22
C PHE A 30 10.61 9.38 -0.12
N GLY A 31 11.47 8.98 -1.05
CA GLY A 31 11.05 8.34 -2.29
C GLY A 31 10.27 7.05 -2.06
N ARG A 32 10.70 6.21 -1.11
CA ARG A 32 10.02 4.97 -0.72
C ARG A 32 8.64 5.24 -0.12
N VAL A 33 8.53 6.24 0.76
CA VAL A 33 7.23 6.68 1.32
C VAL A 33 6.28 7.12 0.21
N LEU A 34 6.71 7.99 -0.69
CA LEU A 34 5.86 8.43 -1.79
C LEU A 34 5.46 7.27 -2.71
N TYR A 35 6.37 6.34 -2.98
CA TYR A 35 6.05 5.12 -3.72
C TYR A 35 4.93 4.33 -3.04
N THR A 36 5.01 4.11 -1.72
CA THR A 36 3.97 3.36 -1.00
C THR A 36 2.61 4.05 -1.02
N TRP A 37 2.54 5.38 -0.96
CA TRP A 37 1.28 6.11 -1.04
C TRP A 37 0.59 5.93 -2.39
N ASN A 38 1.38 5.98 -3.47
CA ASN A 38 0.86 5.73 -4.81
C ASN A 38 0.48 4.26 -5.00
N ALA A 39 1.30 3.34 -4.48
CA ALA A 39 1.03 1.91 -4.54
C ALA A 39 -0.23 1.52 -3.75
N SER A 40 -0.52 2.16 -2.60
CA SER A 40 -1.77 1.89 -1.87
C SER A 40 -3.00 2.38 -2.64
N ALA A 41 -2.91 3.54 -3.30
CA ALA A 41 -3.98 4.03 -4.17
C ALA A 41 -4.23 3.06 -5.35
N GLU A 42 -3.17 2.66 -6.06
CA GLU A 42 -3.28 1.72 -7.17
C GLU A 42 -3.80 0.34 -6.71
N ALA A 43 -3.32 -0.16 -5.57
CA ALA A 43 -3.80 -1.40 -4.98
C ALA A 43 -5.30 -1.35 -4.68
N THR A 44 -5.84 -0.24 -4.14
CA THR A 44 -7.30 -0.12 -3.95
C THR A 44 -8.09 -0.16 -5.25
N ARG A 45 -7.56 0.46 -6.31
CA ARG A 45 -8.21 0.47 -7.63
C ARG A 45 -8.24 -0.92 -8.26
N TRP A 46 -7.14 -1.67 -8.16
CA TRP A 46 -7.08 -3.06 -8.60
C TRP A 46 -7.97 -3.97 -7.76
N GLY A 47 -7.95 -3.79 -6.43
CA GLY A 47 -8.81 -4.51 -5.50
C GLY A 47 -10.29 -4.29 -5.81
N ALA A 48 -10.71 -3.06 -6.10
CA ALA A 48 -12.10 -2.75 -6.46
C ALA A 48 -12.51 -3.38 -7.80
N ARG A 49 -11.62 -3.41 -8.81
CA ARG A 49 -11.84 -4.13 -10.08
C ARG A 49 -11.93 -5.65 -9.90
N GLN A 50 -11.21 -6.20 -8.93
CA GLN A 50 -11.34 -7.62 -8.59
C GLN A 50 -12.66 -7.88 -7.84
N ALA A 51 -12.98 -7.04 -6.86
CA ALA A 51 -14.16 -7.17 -6.01
C ALA A 51 -15.46 -6.89 -6.77
N VAL A 52 -15.44 -6.17 -7.88
CA VAL A 52 -16.62 -5.94 -8.73
C VAL A 52 -16.94 -7.18 -9.59
N VAL A 53 -15.98 -8.06 -9.84
CA VAL A 53 -16.17 -9.29 -10.65
C VAL A 53 -16.37 -10.53 -9.79
N CYS A 54 -15.80 -10.56 -8.59
CA CYS A 54 -15.88 -11.73 -7.71
C CYS A 54 -16.99 -11.63 -6.67
N SER A 55 -17.50 -12.81 -6.28
CA SER A 55 -18.47 -12.93 -5.20
C SER A 55 -17.87 -12.53 -3.84
N GLN A 56 -18.78 -12.17 -2.93
CA GLN A 56 -18.44 -11.82 -1.56
C GLN A 56 -17.71 -12.98 -0.87
N GLY A 57 -16.61 -12.68 -0.18
CA GLY A 57 -15.80 -13.68 0.54
C GLY A 57 -14.72 -14.38 -0.27
N SER A 58 -14.54 -14.03 -1.56
CA SER A 58 -13.36 -14.48 -2.30
C SER A 58 -12.09 -13.80 -1.75
N GLY A 59 -11.18 -14.59 -1.17
CA GLY A 59 -9.87 -14.11 -0.69
C GLY A 59 -8.97 -13.54 -1.80
N SER A 60 -9.41 -13.62 -3.07
CA SER A 60 -8.71 -13.14 -4.25
C SER A 60 -8.48 -11.62 -4.26
N VAL A 61 -9.33 -10.83 -3.59
CA VAL A 61 -9.14 -9.36 -3.53
C VAL A 61 -7.82 -9.01 -2.84
N LEU A 62 -7.57 -9.60 -1.67
CA LEU A 62 -6.33 -9.35 -0.93
C LEU A 62 -5.12 -9.87 -1.69
N SER A 63 -5.18 -11.06 -2.31
CA SER A 63 -4.04 -11.61 -3.05
C SER A 63 -3.68 -10.75 -4.27
N LYS A 64 -4.67 -10.21 -4.98
CA LYS A 64 -4.44 -9.26 -6.08
C LYS A 64 -3.85 -7.93 -5.59
N MET A 65 -4.32 -7.43 -4.45
CA MET A 65 -3.75 -6.21 -3.84
C MET A 65 -2.31 -6.45 -3.37
N GLN A 66 -2.01 -7.64 -2.84
CA GLN A 66 -0.68 -8.04 -2.39
C GLN A 66 0.33 -8.17 -3.54
N ALA A 67 -0.12 -8.41 -4.77
CA ALA A 67 0.75 -8.38 -5.95
C ALA A 67 1.35 -6.98 -6.20
N ILE A 68 0.66 -5.91 -5.77
CA ILE A 68 1.15 -4.52 -5.83
C ILE A 68 1.86 -4.15 -4.53
N MET A 69 1.26 -4.51 -3.39
CA MET A 69 1.76 -4.17 -2.07
C MET A 69 1.74 -5.39 -1.13
N PRO A 70 2.84 -6.16 -1.06
CA PRO A 70 2.91 -7.39 -0.28
C PRO A 70 2.71 -7.22 1.23
N SER A 71 2.91 -5.99 1.73
CA SER A 71 2.75 -5.65 3.15
C SER A 71 1.29 -5.52 3.60
N LEU A 72 0.32 -5.61 2.68
CA LEU A 72 -1.10 -5.55 3.04
C LEU A 72 -1.55 -6.81 3.78
N THR A 73 -2.29 -6.60 4.86
CA THR A 73 -2.93 -7.67 5.62
C THR A 73 -4.45 -7.48 5.64
N THR A 74 -5.19 -8.50 6.09
CA THR A 74 -6.66 -8.45 6.21
C THR A 74 -7.16 -7.34 7.14
N SER A 75 -6.34 -6.88 8.10
CA SER A 75 -6.70 -5.76 8.98
C SER A 75 -6.60 -4.40 8.30
N ASN A 76 -5.83 -4.31 7.21
CA ASN A 76 -5.64 -3.06 6.48
C ASN A 76 -6.66 -2.88 5.35
N VAL A 77 -7.31 -3.95 4.91
CA VAL A 77 -8.22 -3.93 3.75
C VAL A 77 -9.64 -4.15 4.21
N SER A 78 -10.54 -3.21 3.87
CA SER A 78 -11.99 -3.38 4.03
C SER A 78 -12.66 -3.42 2.66
N VAL A 79 -13.61 -4.34 2.50
CA VAL A 79 -14.43 -4.48 1.30
C VAL A 79 -15.89 -4.35 1.72
N ASN A 80 -16.55 -3.32 1.22
CA ASN A 80 -17.95 -3.01 1.53
C ASN A 80 -18.78 -3.16 0.26
N TRP A 81 -19.71 -4.10 0.27
CA TRP A 81 -20.68 -4.29 -0.81
C TRP A 81 -21.93 -3.46 -0.55
N TYR A 82 -22.49 -2.92 -1.62
CA TYR A 82 -23.68 -2.08 -1.58
C TYR A 82 -24.83 -2.75 -2.31
N ASP A 83 -26.03 -2.67 -1.75
CA ASP A 83 -27.26 -3.10 -2.41
C ASP A 83 -27.70 -2.11 -3.50
N ALA A 84 -28.80 -2.42 -4.19
CA ALA A 84 -29.38 -1.56 -5.23
C ALA A 84 -29.85 -0.19 -4.71
N ASN A 85 -30.05 -0.03 -3.40
CA ASN A 85 -30.44 1.21 -2.76
C ASN A 85 -29.24 2.02 -2.23
N GLY A 86 -28.02 1.54 -2.44
CA GLY A 86 -26.79 2.18 -1.99
C GLY A 86 -26.49 1.99 -0.50
N ALA A 87 -27.14 1.05 0.18
CA ALA A 87 -26.82 0.69 1.57
C ALA A 87 -25.78 -0.44 1.63
N VAL A 88 -24.89 -0.40 2.62
CA VAL A 88 -23.92 -1.49 2.83
C VAL A 88 -24.68 -2.75 3.23
N SER A 89 -24.58 -3.80 2.41
CA SER A 89 -25.26 -5.07 2.64
C SER A 89 -24.26 -6.22 2.66
N THR A 90 -24.31 -7.02 3.73
CA THR A 90 -23.51 -8.24 3.87
C THR A 90 -24.20 -9.47 3.29
N THR A 91 -25.43 -9.32 2.79
CA THR A 91 -26.27 -10.40 2.27
C THR A 91 -26.54 -10.29 0.78
N CYS A 92 -26.10 -9.21 0.13
CA CYS A 92 -26.23 -9.07 -1.31
C CYS A 92 -25.28 -10.05 -2.02
N ASP A 93 -25.76 -10.64 -3.10
CA ASP A 93 -25.04 -11.59 -3.93
C ASP A 93 -24.63 -10.99 -5.28
N SER A 94 -24.09 -11.81 -6.17
CA SER A 94 -23.69 -11.39 -7.53
C SER A 94 -24.86 -10.85 -8.38
N SER A 95 -26.11 -11.09 -7.99
CA SER A 95 -27.31 -10.64 -8.70
C SER A 95 -27.96 -9.40 -8.10
N SER A 96 -27.69 -9.09 -6.82
CA SER A 96 -28.40 -8.08 -6.04
C SER A 96 -27.53 -6.92 -5.53
N CYS A 97 -26.20 -7.06 -5.53
CA CYS A 97 -25.32 -5.93 -5.17
C CYS A 97 -25.24 -4.92 -6.32
N GLY A 98 -25.48 -3.63 -6.03
CA GLY A 98 -25.34 -2.51 -6.96
C GLY A 98 -23.92 -1.93 -7.04
N GLY A 99 -23.02 -2.26 -6.11
CA GLY A 99 -21.64 -1.75 -6.15
C GLY A 99 -20.74 -2.33 -5.06
N VAL A 100 -19.47 -1.98 -5.12
CA VAL A 100 -18.46 -2.35 -4.12
C VAL A 100 -17.49 -1.20 -3.87
N ALA A 101 -17.13 -0.96 -2.62
CA ALA A 101 -16.00 -0.11 -2.23
C ALA A 101 -14.90 -0.95 -1.59
N VAL A 102 -13.67 -0.73 -2.04
CA VAL A 102 -12.47 -1.31 -1.42
C VAL A 102 -11.68 -0.17 -0.82
N SER A 103 -11.29 -0.31 0.45
CA SER A 103 -10.48 0.68 1.15
C SER A 103 -9.27 0.07 1.83
N VAL A 104 -8.17 0.82 1.85
CA VAL A 104 -6.96 0.50 2.62
C VAL A 104 -6.81 1.53 3.73
N THR A 105 -6.65 1.08 4.98
CA THR A 105 -6.49 1.92 6.17
C THR A 105 -5.51 1.32 7.17
N GLY A 106 -4.97 2.15 8.07
CA GLY A 106 -4.17 1.68 9.20
C GLY A 106 -2.82 1.07 8.80
N LEU A 107 -2.30 1.40 7.63
CA LEU A 107 -0.99 0.94 7.17
C LEU A 107 0.09 1.87 7.74
N THR A 108 1.10 1.29 8.35
CA THR A 108 2.28 2.01 8.86
C THR A 108 3.53 1.47 8.19
N ILE A 109 4.47 2.38 7.89
CA ILE A 109 5.75 2.03 7.30
C ILE A 109 6.84 2.40 8.29
N SER A 110 7.75 1.47 8.52
CA SER A 110 8.97 1.71 9.28
C SER A 110 10.13 1.97 8.31
N PRO A 111 10.90 3.06 8.52
CA PRO A 111 12.09 3.31 7.72
C PRO A 111 13.13 2.22 7.97
N VAL A 112 13.90 1.90 6.93
CA VAL A 112 14.98 0.90 6.97
C VAL A 112 16.33 1.57 7.22
N SER A 113 16.40 2.88 6.97
CA SER A 113 17.58 3.71 7.21
C SER A 113 17.82 4.03 8.70
N PRO A 114 19.03 4.51 9.05
CA PRO A 114 19.35 4.98 10.40
C PRO A 114 18.48 6.15 10.90
N VAL A 115 17.61 6.72 10.06
CA VAL A 115 16.63 7.74 10.46
C VAL A 115 15.67 7.21 11.55
N ALA A 116 15.46 5.88 11.63
CA ALA A 116 14.76 5.25 12.75
C ALA A 116 15.44 5.49 14.12
N TRP A 117 16.77 5.54 14.16
CA TRP A 117 17.54 5.85 15.37
C TRP A 117 17.37 7.33 15.79
N MET A 118 17.04 8.21 14.84
CA MET A 118 16.75 9.61 15.12
C MET A 118 15.29 9.87 15.57
N GLY A 119 14.51 8.81 15.88
CA GLY A 119 13.16 8.92 16.45
C GLY A 119 12.01 8.84 15.45
N PHE A 120 12.29 8.67 14.15
CA PHE A 120 11.27 8.46 13.12
C PHE A 120 11.00 6.95 12.96
N SER A 121 10.20 6.37 13.84
CA SER A 121 9.99 4.92 13.90
C SER A 121 8.80 4.40 13.09
N SER A 122 7.78 5.25 12.86
CA SER A 122 6.65 4.90 12.00
C SER A 122 6.05 6.12 11.31
N LEU A 123 5.65 5.94 10.06
CA LEU A 123 4.88 6.90 9.30
C LEU A 123 3.54 6.26 8.89
N ALA A 124 2.44 6.95 9.18
CA ALA A 124 1.11 6.51 8.77
C ALA A 124 0.90 6.78 7.28
N VAL A 125 0.44 5.76 6.56
CA VAL A 125 -0.01 5.91 5.16
C VAL A 125 -1.45 6.42 5.19
N PRO A 126 -1.79 7.45 4.39
CA PRO A 126 -3.17 7.91 4.30
C PRO A 126 -4.09 6.79 3.80
N GLY A 127 -5.34 6.81 4.26
CA GLY A 127 -6.33 5.86 3.80
C GLY A 127 -6.77 6.17 2.36
N PHE A 128 -6.95 5.12 1.55
CA PHE A 128 -7.47 5.23 0.19
C PHE A 128 -8.74 4.38 0.04
N SER A 129 -9.70 4.86 -0.74
CA SER A 129 -10.93 4.11 -1.03
C SER A 129 -11.30 4.28 -2.49
N THR A 130 -11.71 3.19 -3.13
CA THR A 130 -12.21 3.19 -4.51
C THR A 130 -13.56 2.48 -4.56
N TYR A 131 -14.56 3.15 -5.12
CA TYR A 131 -15.90 2.60 -5.36
C TYR A 131 -16.11 2.30 -6.85
N LEU A 132 -16.66 1.13 -7.16
CA LEU A 132 -17.08 0.75 -8.50
C LEU A 132 -18.54 0.25 -8.46
N PRO A 133 -19.45 0.81 -9.31
CA PRO A 133 -20.79 0.28 -9.48
C PRO A 133 -20.77 -1.05 -10.25
N ARG A 134 -21.78 -1.88 -10.00
CA ARG A 134 -22.00 -3.18 -10.67
C ARG A 134 -23.15 -3.02 -11.65
N GLU A 135 -22.85 -2.75 -12.92
CA GLU A 135 -23.90 -2.61 -13.94
C GLU A 135 -24.16 -3.91 -14.72
N ILE A 136 -23.17 -4.80 -14.87
CA ILE A 136 -23.33 -6.18 -15.36
C ILE A 136 -22.28 -7.05 -14.67
N MET A 137 -22.70 -8.05 -13.88
CA MET A 137 -21.81 -9.12 -13.40
C MET A 137 -22.15 -10.44 -14.07
N GLY A 138 -21.20 -10.98 -14.82
CA GLY A 138 -21.18 -12.37 -15.25
C GLY A 138 -19.87 -12.98 -14.83
N GLN A 139 -19.80 -13.56 -13.63
CA GLN A 139 -18.84 -14.64 -13.41
C GLN A 139 -19.46 -15.87 -14.07
N ASP A 140 -18.84 -16.40 -15.12
CA ASP A 140 -19.27 -17.68 -15.67
C ASP A 140 -19.24 -18.72 -14.53
N PRO A 141 -20.35 -19.42 -14.22
CA PRO A 141 -20.41 -20.37 -13.10
C PRO A 141 -19.34 -21.48 -13.15
N ASN A 142 -18.69 -21.65 -14.30
CA ASN A 142 -17.70 -22.68 -14.58
C ASN A 142 -16.26 -22.14 -14.74
N SER A 143 -16.01 -20.84 -14.56
CA SER A 143 -14.68 -20.24 -14.73
C SER A 143 -14.17 -19.64 -13.42
N ALA A 144 -13.28 -20.37 -12.74
CA ALA A 144 -12.61 -19.92 -11.52
C ALA A 144 -11.34 -19.08 -11.80
N SER A 145 -10.99 -18.84 -13.07
CA SER A 145 -9.70 -18.23 -13.45
C SER A 145 -9.50 -16.80 -12.95
N VAL A 146 -10.58 -16.06 -12.72
CA VAL A 146 -10.53 -14.67 -12.27
C VAL A 146 -10.58 -14.56 -10.74
N CYS A 147 -11.35 -15.41 -10.07
CA CYS A 147 -11.67 -15.28 -8.64
C CYS A 147 -11.04 -16.34 -7.73
N GLY A 148 -10.27 -17.28 -8.30
CA GLY A 148 -9.49 -18.31 -7.60
C GLY A 148 -8.07 -17.87 -7.23
#